data_AF-A0A6J2ZZU6-F1
#
_entry.id   AF-A0A6J2ZZU6-F1
#
_cell.length_a   1.000
_cell.length_b   1.000
_cell.length_c   1.000
_cell.angle_alpha   90.00
_cell.angle_beta   90.00
_cell.angle_gamma   90.00
#
_symmetry.space_group_name_H-M   'P 1'
#
loop_
_entity.id
_entity.type
_entity.pdbx_description
1 polymer ?
#
loop_
_entity_poly.entity_id
_entity_poly.type
_entity_poly.pdbx_seq_one_letter_code
_entity_poly.pdbx_strand_id
1 'polypeptide(L)'
;MVPPRNRTVVAGSSEATLECVASARSVEELSVTWKGHGMTVTSRLHSFGRRLTVSNPTSVDTGLYVCEEALRGSGFQLARASAFLSIIGFVSLAQCCCLSPNHLACLILEQWEEGWQGLAA
;
A
#
# COMPACT_ATOMS: atom_id res chain seq x y z
N MET A 1 15.96 9.00 10.71
CA MET A 1 14.68 8.50 10.19
C MET A 1 14.68 6.98 10.17
N VAL A 2 13.60 6.36 10.63
CA VAL A 2 13.31 4.93 10.42
C VAL A 2 12.42 4.82 9.18
N PRO A 3 12.88 4.18 8.09
CA PRO A 3 12.13 4.11 6.85
C PRO A 3 10.93 3.15 6.98
N PRO A 4 9.84 3.39 6.23
CA PRO A 4 8.75 2.44 6.15
C PRO A 4 9.20 1.15 5.45
N ARG A 5 8.56 0.05 5.80
CA ARG A 5 8.84 -1.27 5.22
C ARG A 5 7.84 -1.61 4.13
N ASN A 6 8.32 -2.29 3.08
CA ASN A 6 7.44 -2.91 2.08
C ASN A 6 6.43 -3.80 2.78
N ARG A 7 5.19 -3.76 2.32
CA ARG A 7 4.10 -4.50 2.93
C ARG A 7 3.29 -5.20 1.85
N THR A 8 2.96 -6.45 2.12
CA THR A 8 2.10 -7.26 1.27
C THR A 8 0.91 -7.67 2.11
N VAL A 9 -0.31 -7.42 1.63
CA VAL A 9 -1.55 -7.79 2.35
C VAL A 9 -2.51 -8.51 1.41
N VAL A 10 -3.38 -9.34 1.98
CA VAL A 10 -4.38 -10.08 1.20
C VAL A 10 -5.58 -9.17 0.89
N ALA A 11 -6.11 -9.21 -0.33
CA ALA A 11 -7.34 -8.54 -0.71
C ALA A 11 -8.49 -8.96 0.22
N GLY A 12 -9.30 -8.00 0.66
CA GLY A 12 -10.34 -8.23 1.67
C GLY A 12 -9.85 -8.14 3.13
N SER A 13 -8.57 -7.84 3.36
CA SER A 13 -8.11 -7.39 4.68
C SER A 13 -8.83 -6.12 5.11
N SER A 14 -9.04 -5.93 6.41
CA SER A 14 -9.68 -4.71 6.94
C SER A 14 -8.78 -3.48 6.85
N GLU A 15 -7.46 -3.65 6.97
CA GLU A 15 -6.50 -2.55 6.92
C GLU A 15 -5.09 -2.99 6.52
N ALA A 16 -4.34 -2.04 5.96
CA ALA A 16 -2.89 -2.09 5.80
C ALA A 16 -2.28 -0.82 6.39
N THR A 17 -1.20 -0.96 7.16
CA THR A 17 -0.57 0.18 7.83
C THR A 17 0.90 0.32 7.44
N LEU A 18 1.31 1.55 7.09
CA LEU A 18 2.69 1.94 6.84
C LEU A 18 3.15 2.89 7.95
N GLU A 19 4.37 2.70 8.44
CA GLU A 19 4.91 3.47 9.55
C GLU A 19 6.26 4.07 9.18
N CYS A 20 6.44 5.35 9.49
CA CYS A 20 7.63 6.13 9.25
C CYS A 20 7.93 6.97 10.49
N VAL A 21 9.13 6.82 11.06
CA VAL A 21 9.54 7.56 12.26
C VAL A 21 10.69 8.49 11.91
N ALA A 22 10.37 9.77 11.71
CA ALA A 22 11.38 10.80 11.63
C ALA A 22 11.95 11.12 13.02
N SER A 23 13.23 11.48 13.09
CA SER A 23 13.92 11.79 14.34
C SER A 23 14.54 13.16 14.22
N ALA A 24 14.11 14.07 15.08
CA ALA A 24 14.62 15.43 15.14
C ALA A 24 14.89 15.83 16.60
N ARG A 25 15.73 16.86 16.77
CA ARG A 25 16.06 17.46 18.06
C ARG A 25 14.82 18.02 18.78
N SER A 26 13.86 18.52 18.01
CA SER A 26 12.63 19.18 18.44
C SER A 26 11.46 18.52 17.73
N VAL A 27 10.59 17.84 18.48
CA VAL A 27 9.42 17.14 17.92
C VAL A 27 8.37 18.13 17.39
N GLU A 28 8.30 19.33 17.97
CA GLU A 28 7.33 20.38 17.60
C GLU A 28 7.63 21.02 16.23
N GLU A 29 8.89 21.04 15.81
CA GLU A 29 9.32 21.56 14.51
C GLU A 29 9.28 20.50 13.41
N LEU A 30 9.08 19.23 13.80
CA LEU A 30 9.07 18.08 12.93
C LEU A 30 7.69 17.88 12.31
N SER A 31 7.64 17.75 10.98
CA SER A 31 6.43 17.38 10.26
C SER A 31 6.70 16.20 9.34
N VAL A 32 5.77 15.24 9.34
CA VAL A 32 5.80 14.05 8.49
C VAL A 32 4.64 14.12 7.52
N THR A 33 4.92 14.04 6.23
CA THR A 33 3.93 13.99 5.16
C THR A 33 4.06 12.69 4.38
N TRP A 34 2.94 12.21 3.85
CA TRP A 34 2.92 11.02 3.01
C TRP A 34 2.50 11.37 1.60
N LYS A 35 3.08 10.68 0.62
CA LYS A 35 2.67 10.70 -0.78
C LYS A 35 2.35 9.28 -1.24
N GLY A 36 1.15 9.08 -1.74
CA GLY A 36 0.70 7.84 -2.39
C GLY A 36 0.27 8.18 -3.81
N HIS A 37 0.68 7.36 -4.79
CA HIS A 37 0.36 7.60 -6.21
C HIS A 37 0.77 9.01 -6.71
N GLY A 38 1.85 9.55 -6.14
CA GLY A 38 2.36 10.88 -6.44
C GLY A 38 1.62 12.05 -5.75
N MET A 39 0.49 11.79 -5.09
CA MET A 39 -0.33 12.81 -4.43
C MET A 39 -0.12 12.80 -2.91
N THR A 40 -0.14 13.99 -2.29
CA THR A 40 -0.05 14.11 -0.83
C THR A 40 -1.30 13.52 -0.17
N VAL A 41 -1.08 12.60 0.76
CA VAL A 41 -2.14 11.98 1.55
C VAL A 41 -2.38 12.83 2.80
N THR A 42 -3.60 13.33 2.96
CA THR A 42 -4.00 14.20 4.08
C THR A 42 -4.96 13.52 5.06
N SER A 43 -5.46 12.34 4.73
CA SER A 43 -6.41 11.56 5.52
C SER A 43 -5.82 10.22 5.96
N ARG A 44 -6.44 9.58 6.95
CA ARG A 44 -6.03 8.26 7.48
C ARG A 44 -4.59 8.25 8.03
N LEU A 45 -4.17 9.42 8.51
CA LEU A 45 -2.90 9.63 9.19
C LEU A 45 -3.13 9.55 10.70
N HIS A 46 -2.24 8.83 11.37
CA HIS A 46 -2.24 8.63 12.81
C HIS A 46 -0.85 8.98 13.37
N SER A 47 -0.77 9.10 14.70
CA SER A 47 0.48 9.32 15.40
C SER A 47 1.26 10.54 14.87
N PHE A 48 0.56 11.66 14.62
CA PHE A 48 1.13 12.90 14.08
C PHE A 48 1.75 12.71 12.67
N GLY A 49 1.07 11.95 11.81
CA GLY A 49 1.54 11.69 10.44
C GLY A 49 2.59 10.58 10.34
N ARG A 50 3.03 9.98 11.45
CA ARG A 50 4.00 8.87 11.41
C ARG A 50 3.42 7.57 10.86
N ARG A 51 2.10 7.41 10.92
CA ARG A 51 1.43 6.17 10.51
C ARG A 51 0.33 6.47 9.49
N LEU A 52 0.40 5.85 8.34
CA LEU A 52 -0.62 5.89 7.30
C LEU A 52 -1.37 4.55 7.30
N THR A 53 -2.69 4.60 7.44
CA THR A 53 -3.55 3.40 7.39
C THR A 53 -4.42 3.43 6.13
N VAL A 54 -4.36 2.37 5.35
CA VAL A 54 -5.22 2.12 4.18
C VAL A 54 -6.31 1.14 4.63
N SER A 55 -7.55 1.60 4.74
CA SER A 55 -8.70 0.78 5.13
C SER A 55 -9.28 0.06 3.92
N ASN A 56 -9.67 -1.21 4.09
CA ASN A 56 -10.18 -2.09 3.04
C ASN A 56 -9.34 -2.03 1.75
N PRO A 57 -8.01 -2.30 1.82
CA PRO A 57 -7.12 -2.13 0.69
C PRO A 57 -7.50 -3.00 -0.51
N THR A 58 -7.45 -2.39 -1.70
CA THR A 58 -7.77 -3.01 -2.99
C THR A 58 -6.62 -2.86 -3.98
N SER A 59 -6.71 -3.48 -5.17
CA SER A 59 -5.65 -3.42 -6.17
C SER A 59 -5.24 -1.98 -6.55
N VAL A 60 -6.16 -1.01 -6.48
CA VAL A 60 -5.86 0.41 -6.77
C VAL A 60 -4.93 1.05 -5.75
N ASP A 61 -4.89 0.53 -4.52
CA ASP A 61 -4.01 1.00 -3.45
C ASP A 61 -2.58 0.49 -3.60
N THR A 62 -2.34 -0.45 -4.52
CA THR A 62 -0.99 -0.95 -4.82
C THR A 62 -0.12 0.18 -5.36
N GLY A 63 1.11 0.29 -4.83
CA GLY A 63 2.06 1.25 -5.35
C GLY A 63 3.12 1.70 -4.36
N LEU A 64 3.91 2.68 -4.80
CA LEU A 64 4.95 3.31 -4.00
C LEU A 64 4.35 4.39 -3.10
N TYR A 65 4.55 4.23 -1.80
CA TYR A 65 4.27 5.24 -0.79
C TYR A 65 5.56 5.85 -0.32
N VAL A 66 5.58 7.18 -0.22
CA VAL A 66 6.75 7.94 0.19
C VAL A 66 6.42 8.77 1.42
N CYS A 67 7.22 8.59 2.46
CA CYS A 67 7.26 9.46 3.63
C CYS A 67 8.29 10.58 3.39
N GLU A 68 7.87 11.82 3.61
CA GLU A 68 8.72 13.01 3.59
C GLU A 68 8.75 13.63 4.99
N GLU A 69 9.94 13.94 5.47
CA GLU A 69 10.19 14.68 6.70
C GLU A 69 10.55 16.12 6.36
N ALA A 70 9.89 17.08 7.01
CA ALA A 70 10.29 18.48 6.99
C ALA A 70 10.50 18.99 8.41
N LEU A 71 11.68 19.57 8.65
CA LEU A 71 12.01 20.26 9.89
C LEU A 71 11.91 21.77 9.66
N ARG A 72 10.90 22.41 10.28
CA ARG A 72 10.64 23.85 10.13
C ARG A 72 11.86 24.67 10.57
N GLY A 73 12.22 25.68 9.76
CA GLY A 73 13.28 26.64 10.08
C GLY A 73 14.72 26.11 9.98
N SER A 74 14.94 24.86 9.58
CA SER A 74 16.25 24.21 9.70
C SER A 74 17.16 24.26 8.48
N GLY A 75 16.74 24.87 7.36
CA GLY A 75 17.51 24.85 6.10
C GLY A 75 17.91 23.44 5.61
N PHE A 76 17.40 22.40 6.26
CA PHE A 76 17.83 21.02 6.13
C PHE A 76 17.10 20.37 4.97
N GLN A 77 17.78 19.47 4.26
CA GLN A 77 17.15 18.71 3.17
C GLN A 77 16.01 17.86 3.73
N LEU A 78 14.86 17.89 3.04
CA LEU A 78 13.73 17.00 3.29
C LEU A 78 14.22 15.55 3.26
N ALA A 79 14.18 14.84 4.39
CA ALA A 79 14.51 13.41 4.40
C ALA A 79 13.33 12.64 3.79
N ARG A 80 13.64 11.65 2.94
CA ARG A 80 12.65 10.90 2.19
C ARG A 80 12.92 9.42 2.31
N ALA A 81 11.88 8.63 2.55
CA ALA A 81 11.95 7.18 2.47
C ALA A 81 10.66 6.61 1.89
N SER A 82 10.73 5.41 1.33
CA SER A 82 9.63 4.83 0.59
C SER A 82 9.43 3.35 0.90
N ALA A 83 8.18 2.91 0.76
CA ALA A 83 7.79 1.52 0.85
C ALA A 83 6.79 1.21 -0.27
N PHE A 84 6.85 -0.01 -0.79
CA PHE A 84 5.87 -0.53 -1.73
C PHE A 84 4.77 -1.27 -0.96
N LEU A 85 3.52 -0.91 -1.22
CA LEU A 85 2.35 -1.66 -0.76
C LEU A 85 1.88 -2.56 -1.90
N SER A 86 1.85 -3.86 -1.66
CA SER A 86 1.34 -4.87 -2.58
C SER A 86 0.07 -5.49 -2.00
N ILE A 87 -0.99 -5.54 -2.81
CA ILE A 87 -2.20 -6.27 -2.47
C ILE A 87 -2.18 -7.57 -3.27
N ILE A 88 -2.03 -8.69 -2.56
CA ILE A 88 -2.09 -10.04 -3.13
C ILE A 88 -3.47 -10.62 -2.84
N GLY A 89 -3.90 -11.60 -3.60
CA GLY A 89 -5.13 -12.30 -3.29
C GLY A 89 -5.65 -12.97 -4.53
N PHE A 90 -6.30 -14.10 -4.31
CA PHE A 90 -7.24 -14.64 -5.26
C PHE A 90 -8.33 -13.60 -5.38
N VAL A 91 -8.27 -12.73 -6.39
CA VAL A 91 -9.50 -12.17 -6.93
C VAL A 91 -10.32 -13.42 -7.19
N SER A 92 -11.39 -13.67 -6.42
CA SER A 92 -12.22 -14.83 -6.76
C SER A 92 -12.54 -14.67 -8.24
N LEU A 93 -12.44 -15.75 -9.02
CA LEU A 93 -12.64 -15.67 -10.46
C LEU A 93 -13.98 -14.96 -10.78
N ALA A 94 -14.97 -15.09 -9.89
CA ALA A 94 -16.23 -14.32 -9.92
C ALA A 94 -16.05 -12.78 -9.94
N GLN A 95 -15.09 -12.21 -9.22
CA GLN A 95 -14.83 -10.77 -9.23
C GLN A 95 -14.02 -10.32 -10.46
N CYS A 96 -13.17 -11.19 -11.03
CA CYS A 96 -12.61 -10.98 -12.38
C CYS A 96 -13.72 -11.00 -13.45
N CYS A 97 -14.71 -11.88 -13.33
CA CYS A 97 -15.86 -11.94 -14.25
C CYS A 97 -16.69 -10.65 -14.21
N CYS A 98 -16.89 -10.05 -13.03
CA CYS A 98 -17.63 -8.80 -12.89
C CYS A 98 -16.93 -7.57 -13.49
N LEU A 99 -15.59 -7.62 -13.65
CA LEU A 99 -14.78 -6.51 -14.16
C LEU A 99 -14.50 -6.60 -15.67
N SER A 100 -14.79 -7.73 -16.32
CA SER A 100 -14.67 -7.91 -17.77
C SER A 100 -16.04 -7.84 -18.45
N PRO A 101 -16.26 -6.97 -19.46
CA PRO A 101 -17.52 -6.94 -20.22
C PRO A 101 -17.78 -8.21 -21.05
N ASN A 102 -16.78 -9.07 -21.25
CA ASN A 102 -16.83 -10.23 -22.13
C ASN A 102 -16.80 -11.54 -21.35
N HIS A 103 -17.97 -12.20 -21.27
CA HIS A 103 -18.26 -13.44 -20.53
C HIS A 103 -17.35 -14.64 -20.89
N LEU A 104 -16.75 -14.65 -22.09
CA LEU A 104 -15.93 -15.76 -22.60
C LEU A 104 -14.52 -15.81 -22.00
N ALA A 105 -13.97 -14.68 -21.52
CA ALA A 105 -12.63 -14.65 -20.95
C ALA A 105 -12.56 -15.30 -19.55
N CYS A 106 -13.69 -15.40 -18.83
CA CYS A 106 -13.70 -15.92 -17.47
C CYS A 106 -13.56 -17.46 -17.40
N LEU A 107 -14.19 -18.18 -18.34
CA LEU A 107 -14.17 -19.64 -18.39
C LEU A 107 -12.76 -20.22 -18.67
N ILE A 108 -11.91 -19.47 -19.37
CA ILE A 108 -10.57 -19.94 -19.76
C ILE A 108 -9.62 -19.98 -18.55
N LEU A 109 -9.82 -19.13 -17.55
CA LEU A 109 -9.00 -19.13 -16.32
C LEU A 109 -9.42 -20.21 -15.33
N GLU A 110 -10.72 -20.52 -15.22
CA GLU A 110 -11.22 -21.65 -14.41
C GLU A 110 -10.65 -22.99 -14.88
N GLN A 111 -10.50 -23.19 -16.19
CA GLN A 111 -9.98 -24.44 -16.75
C GLN A 111 -8.49 -24.68 -16.44
N TRP A 112 -7.72 -23.65 -16.05
CA TRP A 112 -6.28 -23.77 -15.80
C TRP A 112 -5.93 -24.07 -14.33
N GLU A 113 -6.83 -23.79 -13.37
CA GLU A 113 -6.61 -24.03 -11.94
C GLU A 113 -6.86 -25.51 -11.58
N GLU A 114 -7.85 -26.15 -12.22
CA GLU A 114 -8.13 -27.60 -12.13
C GLU A 114 -7.00 -28.47 -12.69
N GLY A 115 -6.10 -27.92 -13.52
CA GLY A 115 -5.05 -28.65 -14.23
C GLY A 115 -3.75 -28.90 -13.46
N TRP A 116 -3.54 -28.27 -12.30
CA TRP A 116 -2.27 -28.35 -11.56
C TRP A 116 -2.33 -29.19 -10.28
N GLN A 117 -3.52 -29.62 -9.82
CA GLN A 117 -3.63 -30.50 -8.64
C GLN A 117 -3.28 -31.97 -8.93
N GLY A 118 -2.95 -32.31 -10.18
CA GLY A 118 -2.60 -33.68 -10.62
C GLY A 118 -1.10 -33.99 -10.79
N LEU A 119 -0.17 -33.09 -10.45
CA LEU A 119 1.28 -33.32 -10.59
C LEU A 119 2.06 -33.40 -9.26
N ALA A 120 1.35 -33.54 -8.15
CA ALA A 120 1.94 -33.78 -6.84
C ALA A 120 1.31 -35.01 -6.15
N ALA A 121 1.37 -36.17 -6.82
CA ALA A 121 1.34 -37.51 -6.21
C ALA A 121 1.68 -38.58 -7.25
#